data_AF-A0A7W0VQB5-F1
#
_entry.id   AF-A0A7W0VQB5-F1
#
_cell.length_a   1.000
_cell.length_b   1.000
_cell.length_c   1.000
_cell.angle_alpha   90.00
_cell.angle_beta   90.00
_cell.angle_gamma   90.00
#
_symmetry.space_group_name_H-M   'P 1'
#
loop_
_entity.id
_entity.type
_entity.pdbx_description
1 polymer ?
#
loop_
_entity_poly.entity_id
_entity_poly.type
_entity_poly.pdbx_seq_one_letter_code
_entity_poly.pdbx_strand_id
1 'polypeptide(L)'
;MKVIRERAISMKKKKRAKGGSDQPTQCGPDSKIKLTVVKRDERKMKEALQAFGAATKVFEKTQGKTGGDEGGARYYYGLAKVADADKDFEAYLALTFPQNLNFDPDPKYKAIKEKSLKRFNDWVEQKKKVGGSATSKYEGVLGIKDAANSITAAARLGQIAQNFSDALFTAEIPKDVRTGEFADEKVEAFCDKMTEVAEPLEAASLNAYGVCLTKSTELGWFSEWSKMCERELGQIKPEEFPSASELRGDPTLVAPVIAVEPPVNKLD
;
A
#
# COMPACT_ATOMS: atom_id res chain seq x y z
N MET A 1 5.25 -13.27 1.16
CA MET A 1 4.62 -12.65 2.33
C MET A 1 3.18 -12.30 1.98
N LYS A 2 2.22 -12.61 2.85
CA LYS A 2 0.80 -12.26 2.65
C LYS A 2 0.51 -11.00 3.47
N VAL A 3 0.10 -9.93 2.80
CA VAL A 3 -0.45 -8.74 3.47
C VAL A 3 -1.95 -8.98 3.57
N ILE A 4 -2.42 -9.26 4.79
CA ILE A 4 -3.86 -9.36 5.06
C ILE A 4 -4.32 -7.99 5.55
N ARG A 5 -5.31 -7.42 4.86
CA ARG A 5 -5.95 -6.15 5.19
C ARG A 5 -7.37 -6.45 5.65
N GLU A 6 -7.67 -6.14 6.90
CA GLU A 6 -9.04 -6.18 7.42
C GLU A 6 -9.56 -4.75 7.59
N ARG A 7 -10.73 -4.47 7.01
CA ARG A 7 -11.45 -3.21 7.21
C ARG A 7 -12.10 -3.28 8.59
N ALA A 8 -11.94 -2.24 9.41
CA ALA A 8 -13.02 -1.92 10.34
C ALA A 8 -14.14 -1.33 9.47
N ILE A 9 -15.09 -2.18 9.05
CA ILE A 9 -16.33 -1.73 8.41
C ILE A 9 -16.83 -0.58 9.27
N SER A 10 -17.05 0.59 8.66
CA SER A 10 -17.50 1.80 9.34
C SER A 10 -18.72 1.46 10.20
N MET A 11 -18.47 1.09 11.47
CA MET A 11 -19.51 0.90 12.43
C MET A 11 -19.96 2.31 12.71
N LYS A 12 -21.15 2.65 12.18
CA LYS A 12 -21.96 3.84 12.47
C LYS A 12 -21.31 4.70 13.55
N LYS A 13 -20.79 5.90 13.17
CA LYS A 13 -20.31 6.94 14.09
C LYS A 13 -21.02 6.80 15.43
N LYS A 14 -20.34 6.25 16.44
CA LYS A 14 -20.89 6.25 17.81
C LYS A 14 -21.15 7.72 18.12
N LYS A 15 -22.42 8.07 18.35
CA LYS A 15 -22.81 9.42 18.75
C LYS A 15 -21.89 9.83 19.89
N ARG A 16 -21.21 10.98 19.72
CA ARG A 16 -20.40 11.63 20.76
C ARG A 16 -21.17 11.60 22.07
N ALA A 17 -20.63 10.91 23.07
CA ALA A 17 -21.20 10.92 24.41
C ALA A 17 -21.09 12.34 24.97
N LYS A 18 -22.21 12.88 25.44
CA LYS A 18 -22.29 14.23 25.97
C LYS A 18 -21.60 14.24 27.34
N GLY A 19 -20.39 14.82 27.44
CA GLY A 19 -19.73 15.12 28.72
C GLY A 19 -18.32 14.56 28.96
N GLY A 20 -17.66 13.92 27.98
CA GLY A 20 -16.26 13.50 28.09
C GLY A 20 -15.32 14.39 27.28
N SER A 21 -14.14 14.73 27.81
CA SER A 21 -13.05 15.41 27.09
C SER A 21 -12.36 14.48 26.08
N ASP A 22 -13.12 13.80 25.24
CA ASP A 22 -12.60 12.72 24.38
C ASP A 22 -12.12 13.28 23.03
N GLN A 23 -10.93 13.86 23.07
CA GLN A 23 -10.14 14.14 21.86
C GLN A 23 -9.92 12.84 21.05
N PRO A 24 -9.91 12.90 19.70
CA PRO A 24 -9.66 11.73 18.87
C PRO A 24 -8.31 11.10 19.22
N THR A 25 -8.18 9.78 19.11
CA THR A 25 -6.92 9.07 19.39
C THR A 25 -6.02 8.92 18.17
N GLN A 26 -6.49 9.30 16.98
CA GLN A 26 -5.80 9.22 15.70
C GLN A 26 -6.31 10.32 14.76
N CYS A 27 -5.51 10.70 13.76
CA CYS A 27 -5.83 11.80 12.85
C CYS A 27 -6.78 11.41 11.70
N GLY A 28 -6.69 10.16 11.23
CA GLY A 28 -7.55 9.60 10.20
C GLY A 28 -8.76 8.86 10.77
N PRO A 29 -9.73 8.46 9.91
CA PRO A 29 -10.87 7.68 10.35
C PRO A 29 -10.44 6.32 10.94
N ASP A 30 -11.16 5.85 11.97
CA ASP A 30 -10.96 4.54 12.63
C ASP A 30 -10.96 3.34 11.65
N SER A 31 -11.42 3.56 10.42
CA SER A 31 -11.43 2.59 9.33
C SER A 31 -10.06 2.39 8.64
N LYS A 32 -9.03 3.18 8.95
CA LYS A 32 -7.69 3.03 8.34
C LYS A 32 -6.94 1.81 8.91
N ILE A 33 -6.10 1.19 8.07
CA ILE A 33 -5.84 -0.26 8.02
C ILE A 33 -4.86 -0.76 9.10
N LYS A 34 -5.17 -1.89 9.75
CA LYS A 34 -4.20 -2.69 10.52
C LYS A 34 -3.50 -3.69 9.60
N LEU A 35 -2.20 -3.49 9.38
CA LEU A 35 -1.38 -4.35 8.52
C LEU A 35 -0.74 -5.47 9.34
N THR A 36 -1.11 -6.74 9.08
CA THR A 36 -0.42 -7.89 9.67
C THR A 36 0.63 -8.42 8.70
N VAL A 37 1.89 -8.37 9.12
CA VAL A 37 3.05 -8.84 8.35
C VAL A 37 3.38 -10.27 8.74
N VAL A 38 3.09 -11.23 7.86
CA VAL A 38 3.50 -12.63 8.07
C VAL A 38 4.93 -12.82 7.57
N LYS A 39 5.87 -13.00 8.50
CA LYS A 39 7.29 -13.23 8.17
C LYS A 39 7.49 -14.49 7.33
N ARG A 40 8.40 -14.43 6.35
CA ARG A 40 8.86 -15.60 5.60
C ARG A 40 9.86 -16.40 6.44
N ASP A 41 9.98 -17.68 6.12
CA ASP A 41 11.09 -18.52 6.59
C ASP A 41 12.42 -17.96 6.05
N GLU A 42 13.28 -17.48 6.95
CA GLU A 42 14.53 -16.80 6.60
C GLU A 42 15.50 -17.71 5.85
N ARG A 43 15.56 -19.00 6.21
CA ARG A 43 16.46 -19.96 5.56
C ARG A 43 16.01 -20.17 4.11
N LYS A 44 14.73 -20.44 3.90
CA LYS A 44 14.16 -20.62 2.55
C LYS A 44 14.29 -19.36 1.70
N MET A 45 14.12 -18.19 2.31
CA MET A 45 14.30 -16.91 1.63
C MET A 45 15.75 -16.73 1.15
N LYS A 46 16.74 -17.03 2.01
CA LYS A 46 18.16 -16.95 1.65
C LYS A 46 18.54 -17.92 0.53
N GLU A 47 18.08 -19.16 0.61
CA GLU A 47 18.29 -20.18 -0.43
C GLU A 47 17.70 -19.74 -1.77
N ALA A 48 16.46 -19.23 -1.77
CA ALA A 48 15.80 -18.73 -2.97
C ALA A 48 16.55 -17.53 -3.58
N LEU A 49 16.94 -16.54 -2.78
CA LEU A 49 17.68 -15.37 -3.27
C LEU A 49 19.06 -15.75 -3.84
N GLN A 50 19.72 -16.78 -3.28
CA GLN A 50 20.98 -17.28 -3.84
C GLN A 50 20.76 -17.89 -5.24
N ALA A 51 19.72 -18.69 -5.41
CA ALA A 51 19.36 -19.26 -6.70
C ALA A 51 18.97 -18.18 -7.72
N PHE A 52 18.16 -17.21 -7.30
CA PHE A 52 17.81 -16.04 -8.13
C PHE A 52 19.03 -15.23 -8.53
N GLY A 53 19.94 -14.96 -7.60
CA GLY A 53 21.18 -14.23 -7.87
C GLY A 53 22.07 -14.95 -8.89
N ALA A 54 22.12 -16.28 -8.87
CA ALA A 54 22.83 -17.06 -9.89
C ALA A 54 22.17 -16.93 -11.27
N ALA A 55 20.84 -17.07 -11.35
CA ALA A 55 20.09 -16.93 -12.60
C ALA A 55 20.22 -15.51 -13.20
N THR A 56 20.12 -14.47 -12.37
CA THR A 56 20.31 -13.07 -12.73
C THR A 56 21.67 -12.85 -13.41
N LYS A 57 22.75 -13.36 -12.82
CA LYS A 57 24.11 -13.23 -13.38
C LYS A 57 24.25 -13.87 -14.76
N VAL A 58 23.62 -15.02 -14.97
CA VAL A 58 23.65 -15.72 -16.27
C VAL A 58 22.92 -14.88 -17.32
N PHE A 59 21.71 -14.42 -17.01
CA PHE A 59 20.90 -13.60 -17.92
C PHE A 59 21.62 -12.30 -18.30
N GLU A 60 22.19 -11.60 -17.32
CA GLU A 60 22.96 -10.37 -17.52
C GLU A 60 24.22 -10.61 -18.37
N LYS A 61 24.97 -11.69 -18.12
CA LYS A 61 26.15 -12.07 -18.91
C LYS A 61 25.80 -12.31 -20.39
N THR A 62 24.63 -12.91 -20.63
CA THR A 62 24.13 -13.16 -21.99
C THR A 62 23.45 -11.94 -22.62
N GLN A 63 23.34 -10.81 -21.90
CA GLN A 63 22.60 -9.62 -22.32
C GLN A 63 21.16 -9.95 -22.77
N GLY A 64 20.53 -10.94 -22.13
CA GLY A 64 19.21 -11.45 -22.50
C GLY A 64 19.15 -12.36 -23.74
N LYS A 65 20.26 -12.53 -24.46
CA LYS A 65 20.37 -13.43 -25.62
C LYS A 65 20.66 -14.85 -25.17
N THR A 66 19.62 -15.57 -24.78
CA THR A 66 19.74 -16.93 -24.24
C THR A 66 19.88 -18.00 -25.32
N GLY A 67 19.64 -17.66 -26.59
CA GLY A 67 19.65 -18.63 -27.69
C GLY A 67 18.48 -19.61 -27.67
N GLY A 68 17.45 -19.35 -26.85
CA GLY A 68 16.26 -20.17 -26.68
C GLY A 68 15.03 -19.28 -26.42
N ASP A 69 14.19 -19.66 -25.45
CA ASP A 69 13.04 -18.85 -25.04
C ASP A 69 13.47 -17.59 -24.25
N GLU A 70 13.78 -16.53 -25.00
CA GLU A 70 14.17 -15.23 -24.43
C GLU A 70 13.04 -14.56 -23.65
N GLY A 71 11.78 -14.82 -24.02
CA GLY A 71 10.59 -14.31 -23.33
C GLY A 71 10.46 -14.92 -21.93
N GLY A 72 10.49 -16.25 -21.85
CA GLY A 72 10.49 -16.97 -20.58
C GLY A 72 11.70 -16.64 -19.72
N ALA A 73 12.89 -16.53 -20.31
CA ALA A 73 14.09 -16.13 -19.58
C ALA A 73 13.97 -14.71 -18.99
N ARG A 74 13.40 -13.76 -19.74
CA ARG A 74 13.12 -12.40 -19.27
C ARG A 74 12.09 -12.38 -18.15
N TYR A 75 11.04 -13.21 -18.24
CA TYR A 75 10.05 -13.36 -17.19
C TYR A 75 10.69 -13.82 -15.86
N TYR A 76 11.50 -14.89 -15.89
CA TYR A 76 12.16 -15.38 -14.67
C TYR A 76 13.22 -14.42 -14.14
N TYR A 77 13.90 -13.69 -15.02
CA TYR A 77 14.80 -12.60 -14.63
C TYR A 77 14.04 -11.47 -13.92
N GLY A 78 12.89 -11.05 -14.45
CA GLY A 78 12.01 -10.08 -13.82
C GLY A 78 11.53 -10.55 -12.45
N LEU A 79 11.11 -11.81 -12.36
CA LEU A 79 10.65 -12.43 -11.12
C LEU A 79 11.76 -12.45 -10.05
N ALA A 80 12.99 -12.76 -10.44
CA ALA A 80 14.16 -12.72 -9.56
C ALA A 80 14.41 -11.30 -9.02
N LYS A 81 14.29 -10.27 -9.87
CA LYS A 81 14.45 -8.87 -9.45
C LYS A 81 13.30 -8.39 -8.54
N VAL A 82 12.07 -8.82 -8.80
CA VAL A 82 10.93 -8.61 -7.88
C VAL A 82 11.19 -9.27 -6.53
N ALA A 83 11.72 -10.50 -6.51
CA ALA A 83 12.02 -11.21 -5.27
C ALA A 83 13.13 -10.52 -4.44
N ASP A 84 14.15 -9.95 -5.09
CA ASP A 84 15.17 -9.14 -4.41
C ASP A 84 14.60 -7.83 -3.87
N ALA A 85 13.73 -7.15 -4.63
CA ALA A 85 13.03 -5.95 -4.19
C ALA A 85 12.09 -6.22 -3.00
N ASP A 86 11.41 -7.37 -3.01
CA ASP A 86 10.52 -7.83 -1.94
C ASP A 86 11.26 -7.93 -0.59
N LYS A 87 12.57 -8.23 -0.56
CA LYS A 87 13.34 -8.24 0.69
C LYS A 87 13.37 -6.86 1.37
N ASP A 88 13.59 -5.81 0.59
CA ASP A 88 13.63 -4.44 1.11
C ASP A 88 12.21 -3.97 1.46
N PHE A 89 11.21 -4.35 0.67
CA PHE A 89 9.81 -4.09 0.97
C PHE A 89 9.37 -4.74 2.29
N GLU A 90 9.84 -5.94 2.59
CA GLU A 90 9.56 -6.63 3.85
C GLU A 90 10.21 -5.94 5.04
N ALA A 91 11.48 -5.54 4.91
CA ALA A 91 12.16 -4.74 5.91
C ALA A 91 11.44 -3.40 6.12
N TYR A 92 10.96 -2.78 5.05
CA TYR A 92 10.16 -1.55 5.09
C TYR A 92 8.84 -1.74 5.84
N LEU A 93 8.11 -2.84 5.59
CA LEU A 93 6.84 -3.11 6.28
C LEU A 93 7.03 -3.46 7.76
N ALA A 94 8.20 -3.96 8.15
CA ALA A 94 8.54 -4.22 9.55
C ALA A 94 8.77 -2.93 10.38
N LEU A 95 8.96 -1.78 9.73
CA LEU A 95 9.13 -0.49 10.40
C LEU A 95 7.77 0.04 10.92
N THR A 96 7.47 -0.25 12.18
CA THR A 96 6.24 0.21 12.85
C THR A 96 6.34 1.64 13.34
N PHE A 97 5.24 2.40 13.27
CA PHE A 97 5.16 3.74 13.84
C PHE A 97 5.50 3.70 15.35
N PRO A 98 6.34 4.62 15.85
CA PRO A 98 6.75 4.60 17.25
C PRO A 98 5.58 4.95 18.18
N GLN A 99 5.31 4.08 19.16
CA GLN A 99 4.25 4.28 20.16
C GLN A 99 4.75 5.04 21.39
N ASN A 100 3.79 5.57 22.17
CA ASN A 100 4.02 6.28 23.43
C ASN A 100 4.98 7.47 23.26
N LEU A 101 4.79 8.25 22.20
CA LEU A 101 5.48 9.52 22.03
C LEU A 101 4.94 10.52 23.06
N ASN A 102 5.79 11.48 23.43
CA ASN A 102 5.42 12.61 24.28
C ASN A 102 6.17 13.84 23.80
N PHE A 103 5.45 14.93 23.55
CA PHE A 103 5.96 16.19 23.02
C PHE A 103 5.74 17.39 23.96
N ASP A 104 5.38 17.12 25.21
CA ASP A 104 5.07 18.11 26.24
C ASP A 104 6.22 19.13 26.39
N PRO A 105 5.95 20.45 26.26
CA PRO A 105 6.97 21.48 26.37
C PRO A 105 7.45 21.74 27.81
N ASP A 106 6.80 21.18 28.84
CA ASP A 106 7.21 21.33 30.24
C ASP A 106 8.68 20.88 30.43
N PRO A 107 9.56 21.73 31.02
CA PRO A 107 10.95 21.39 31.28
C PRO A 107 11.18 20.04 31.95
N LYS A 108 10.24 19.56 32.78
CA LYS A 108 10.32 18.25 33.44
C LYS A 108 10.30 17.07 32.46
N TYR A 109 9.73 17.25 31.27
CA TYR A 109 9.64 16.23 30.24
C TYR A 109 10.62 16.43 29.09
N LYS A 110 11.52 17.42 29.17
CA LYS A 110 12.50 17.73 28.12
C LYS A 110 13.24 16.49 27.59
N ALA A 111 13.75 15.64 28.47
CA ALA A 111 14.47 14.42 28.07
C ALA A 111 13.57 13.39 27.36
N ILE A 112 12.28 13.30 27.74
CA ILE A 112 11.31 12.40 27.10
C ILE A 112 10.91 12.93 25.73
N LYS A 113 10.72 14.25 25.62
CA LYS A 113 10.45 14.96 24.37
C LYS A 113 11.57 14.78 23.35
N GLU A 114 12.82 15.00 23.76
CA GLU A 114 13.99 14.80 22.90
C GLU A 114 14.09 13.34 22.41
N LYS A 115 13.84 12.36 23.27
CA LYS A 115 13.79 10.93 22.88
C LYS A 115 12.64 10.62 21.92
N SER A 116 11.46 11.20 22.15
CA SER A 116 10.28 11.00 21.29
C SER A 116 10.49 11.58 19.91
N LEU A 117 11.01 12.82 19.84
CA LEU A 117 11.41 13.46 18.57
C LEU A 117 12.47 12.64 17.84
N LYS A 118 13.49 12.15 18.55
CA LYS A 118 14.50 11.28 17.94
C LYS A 118 13.90 10.01 17.37
N ARG A 119 13.07 9.28 18.14
CA ARG A 119 12.41 8.05 17.68
C ARG A 119 11.53 8.28 16.46
N PHE A 120 10.78 9.38 16.44
CA PHE A 120 9.96 9.76 15.31
C PHE A 120 10.81 10.07 14.06
N ASN A 121 11.84 10.92 14.20
CA ASN A 121 12.71 11.30 13.09
C ASN A 121 13.49 10.10 12.55
N ASP A 122 14.05 9.25 13.43
CA ASP A 122 14.74 8.02 13.04
C ASP A 122 13.79 7.10 12.24
N TRP A 123 12.53 6.97 12.69
CA TRP A 123 11.53 6.15 11.98
C TRP A 123 11.20 6.73 10.60
N VAL A 124 10.98 8.04 10.48
CA VAL A 124 10.73 8.70 9.19
C VAL A 124 11.92 8.51 8.25
N GLU A 125 13.14 8.71 8.74
CA GLU A 125 14.36 8.56 7.95
C GLU A 125 14.52 7.11 7.47
N GLN A 126 14.34 6.13 8.35
CA GLN A 126 14.38 4.71 7.98
C GLN A 126 13.29 4.34 6.98
N LYS A 127 12.06 4.83 7.17
CA LYS A 127 10.96 4.61 6.22
C LYS A 127 11.29 5.17 4.85
N LYS A 128 11.82 6.40 4.76
CA LYS A 128 12.24 7.01 3.49
C LYS A 128 13.40 6.25 2.85
N LYS A 129 14.40 5.85 3.63
CA LYS A 129 15.59 5.15 3.15
C LYS A 129 15.26 3.75 2.61
N VAL A 130 14.61 2.92 3.42
CA VAL A 130 14.28 1.54 3.02
C VAL A 130 13.18 1.53 1.96
N GLY A 131 12.20 2.44 2.07
CA GLY A 131 11.16 2.63 1.06
C GLY A 131 11.75 3.06 -0.28
N GLY A 132 12.67 4.03 -0.27
CA GLY A 132 13.38 4.48 -1.48
C GLY A 132 14.20 3.37 -2.14
N SER A 133 14.91 2.54 -1.34
CA SER A 133 15.63 1.37 -1.86
C SER A 133 14.69 0.38 -2.56
N ALA A 134 13.56 0.04 -1.92
CA ALA A 134 12.57 -0.85 -2.51
C ALA A 134 11.95 -0.24 -3.79
N THR A 135 11.60 1.04 -3.75
CA THR A 135 11.08 1.79 -4.91
C THR A 135 12.03 1.71 -6.09
N SER A 136 13.31 2.06 -5.93
CA SER A 136 14.28 2.03 -7.03
C SER A 136 14.46 0.63 -7.62
N LYS A 137 14.39 -0.43 -6.79
CA LYS A 137 14.45 -1.81 -7.31
C LYS A 137 13.21 -2.19 -8.10
N TYR A 138 12.01 -1.82 -7.65
CA TYR A 138 10.77 -2.07 -8.40
C TYR A 138 10.70 -1.23 -9.69
N GLU A 139 11.17 0.01 -9.68
CA GLU A 139 11.32 0.81 -10.91
C GLU A 139 12.29 0.13 -11.90
N GLY A 140 13.38 -0.47 -11.40
CA GLY A 140 14.28 -1.30 -12.19
C GLY A 140 13.58 -2.49 -12.86
N VAL A 141 12.59 -3.10 -12.20
CA VAL A 141 11.77 -4.19 -12.78
C VAL A 141 10.93 -3.66 -13.95
N LEU A 142 10.37 -2.46 -13.85
CA LEU A 142 9.61 -1.85 -14.96
C LEU A 142 10.49 -1.71 -16.23
N GLY A 143 11.79 -1.43 -16.04
CA GLY A 143 12.76 -1.35 -17.13
C GLY A 143 13.01 -2.67 -17.88
N ILE A 144 12.66 -3.82 -17.28
CA ILE A 144 12.80 -5.15 -17.89
C ILE A 144 11.76 -5.35 -19.01
N LYS A 145 10.64 -4.63 -18.95
CA LYS A 145 9.53 -4.70 -19.94
C LYS A 145 8.94 -6.10 -20.06
N ASP A 146 8.83 -6.81 -18.94
CA ASP A 146 8.04 -8.03 -18.82
C ASP A 146 6.66 -7.71 -18.23
N ALA A 147 5.59 -8.22 -18.84
CA ALA A 147 4.22 -7.81 -18.51
C ALA A 147 3.83 -8.14 -17.07
N ALA A 148 3.99 -9.41 -16.67
CA ALA A 148 3.58 -9.90 -15.36
C ALA A 148 4.36 -9.23 -14.23
N ASN A 149 5.68 -9.11 -14.38
CA ASN A 149 6.53 -8.49 -13.37
C ASN A 149 6.37 -6.97 -13.32
N SER A 150 6.06 -6.30 -14.45
CA SER A 150 5.81 -4.85 -14.45
C SER A 150 4.55 -4.49 -13.67
N ILE A 151 3.48 -5.28 -13.82
CA ILE A 151 2.22 -5.10 -13.07
C ILE A 151 2.47 -5.35 -11.59
N THR A 152 3.23 -6.40 -11.25
CA THR A 152 3.61 -6.71 -9.87
C THR A 152 4.42 -5.57 -9.24
N ALA A 153 5.42 -5.04 -9.96
CA ALA A 153 6.24 -3.94 -9.50
C ALA A 153 5.43 -2.64 -9.30
N ALA A 154 4.54 -2.30 -10.24
CA ALA A 154 3.65 -1.15 -10.10
C ALA A 154 2.72 -1.28 -8.88
N ALA A 155 2.15 -2.46 -8.65
CA ALA A 155 1.36 -2.73 -7.45
C ALA A 155 2.17 -2.52 -6.16
N ARG A 156 3.42 -2.99 -6.12
CA ARG A 156 4.31 -2.83 -4.97
C ARG A 156 4.69 -1.38 -4.70
N LEU A 157 4.92 -0.58 -5.75
CA LEU A 157 5.15 0.86 -5.63
C LEU A 157 3.96 1.56 -4.96
N GLY A 158 2.73 1.21 -5.35
CA GLY A 158 1.52 1.70 -4.69
C GLY A 158 1.48 1.33 -3.21
N GLN A 159 1.78 0.07 -2.88
CA GLN A 159 1.78 -0.40 -1.49
C GLN A 159 2.82 0.28 -0.60
N ILE A 160 4.00 0.63 -1.13
CA ILE A 160 5.02 1.38 -0.37
C ILE A 160 4.48 2.73 0.04
N ALA A 161 3.95 3.49 -0.92
CA ALA A 161 3.44 4.83 -0.67
C ALA A 161 2.21 4.81 0.25
N GLN A 162 1.27 3.88 0.00
CA GLN A 162 0.07 3.69 0.80
C GLN A 162 0.39 3.31 2.24
N ASN A 163 1.34 2.39 2.46
CA ASN A 163 1.68 1.98 3.82
C ASN A 163 2.26 3.15 4.63
N PHE A 164 3.01 4.05 3.99
CA PHE A 164 3.52 5.21 4.68
C PHE A 164 2.40 6.20 5.03
N SER A 165 1.54 6.55 4.06
CA SER A 165 0.41 7.45 4.31
C SER A 165 -0.52 6.88 5.38
N ASP A 166 -0.87 5.60 5.30
CA ASP A 166 -1.70 4.92 6.28
C ASP A 166 -1.09 4.97 7.68
N ALA A 167 0.22 4.78 7.82
CA ALA A 167 0.90 4.85 9.12
C ALA A 167 0.85 6.26 9.75
N LEU A 168 0.83 7.32 8.94
CA LEU A 168 0.71 8.70 9.40
C LEU A 168 -0.74 9.04 9.78
N PHE A 169 -1.71 8.63 8.96
CA PHE A 169 -3.12 8.83 9.26
C PHE A 169 -3.61 8.03 10.47
N THR A 170 -3.04 6.85 10.72
CA THR A 170 -3.37 5.99 11.88
C THR A 170 -2.45 6.17 13.08
N ALA A 171 -1.54 7.14 13.03
CA ALA A 171 -0.66 7.43 14.13
C ALA A 171 -1.48 7.76 15.40
N GLU A 172 -1.14 7.12 16.52
CA GLU A 172 -1.74 7.46 17.80
C GLU A 172 -1.36 8.89 18.17
N ILE A 173 -2.37 9.72 18.44
CA ILE A 173 -2.15 11.08 18.92
C ILE A 173 -1.68 11.00 20.38
N PRO A 174 -0.48 11.52 20.70
CA PRO A 174 0.10 11.47 22.04
C PRO A 174 -0.85 12.02 23.11
N LYS A 175 -0.81 11.42 24.31
CA LYS A 175 -1.71 11.82 25.42
C LYS A 175 -1.53 13.28 25.83
N ASP A 176 -0.30 13.78 25.80
CA ASP A 176 0.06 15.18 26.09
C ASP A 176 -0.46 16.16 25.05
N VAL A 177 -0.66 15.72 23.80
CA VAL A 177 -1.29 16.52 22.74
C VAL A 177 -2.80 16.59 22.96
N ARG A 178 -3.40 15.50 23.48
CA ARG A 178 -4.86 15.36 23.69
C ARG A 178 -5.37 15.95 25.01
N THR A 179 -4.50 16.50 25.85
CA THR A 179 -4.86 16.93 27.20
C THR A 179 -4.29 18.31 27.55
N GLY A 180 -4.87 18.94 28.57
CA GLY A 180 -4.45 20.25 29.05
C GLY A 180 -5.09 21.42 28.30
N GLU A 181 -4.55 22.62 28.54
CA GLU A 181 -4.98 23.83 27.87
C GLU A 181 -4.64 23.76 26.38
N PHE A 182 -5.55 24.24 25.53
CA PHE A 182 -5.45 24.21 24.07
C PHE A 182 -5.31 22.81 23.46
N ALA A 183 -5.94 21.79 24.06
CA ALA A 183 -5.88 20.42 23.56
C ALA A 183 -6.48 20.29 22.16
N ASP A 184 -7.54 21.02 21.85
CA ASP A 184 -8.16 21.04 20.51
C ASP A 184 -7.16 21.53 19.45
N GLU A 185 -6.53 22.67 19.70
CA GLU A 185 -5.57 23.30 18.77
C GLU A 185 -4.29 22.48 18.62
N LYS A 186 -3.84 21.81 19.69
CA LYS A 186 -2.68 20.90 19.65
C LYS A 186 -2.99 19.66 18.81
N VAL A 187 -4.18 19.09 18.96
CA VAL A 187 -4.64 17.94 18.17
C VAL A 187 -4.75 18.33 16.71
N GLU A 188 -5.37 19.46 16.39
CA GLU A 188 -5.48 20.00 15.03
C GLU A 188 -4.09 20.19 14.41
N ALA A 189 -3.19 20.92 15.07
CA ALA A 189 -1.84 21.16 14.57
C ALA A 189 -1.03 19.87 14.36
N PHE A 190 -1.19 18.87 15.23
CA PHE A 190 -0.55 17.56 15.05
C PHE A 190 -1.10 16.84 13.81
N CYS A 191 -2.42 16.84 13.64
CA CYS A 191 -3.05 16.16 12.52
C CYS A 191 -2.85 16.86 11.18
N ASP A 192 -2.79 18.19 11.16
CA ASP A 192 -2.41 18.96 9.97
C ASP A 192 -1.01 18.57 9.51
N LYS A 193 -0.05 18.47 10.45
CA LYS A 193 1.32 18.07 10.12
C LYS A 193 1.43 16.64 9.62
N MET A 194 0.66 15.71 10.19
CA MET A 194 0.62 14.33 9.67
C MET A 194 0.00 14.28 8.28
N THR A 195 -1.06 15.05 8.04
CA THR A 195 -1.78 15.11 6.76
C THR A 195 -0.91 15.73 5.66
N GLU A 196 -0.22 16.84 5.94
CA GLU A 196 0.72 17.51 5.02
C GLU A 196 1.78 16.55 4.45
N VAL A 197 2.23 15.59 5.27
CA VAL A 197 3.19 14.56 4.85
C VAL A 197 2.48 13.37 4.18
N ALA A 198 1.29 13.00 4.64
CA ALA A 198 0.57 11.81 4.19
C ALA A 198 -0.12 11.97 2.82
N GLU A 199 -0.66 13.16 2.51
CA GLU A 199 -1.34 13.45 1.25
C GLU A 199 -0.49 13.20 0.00
N PRO A 200 0.76 13.69 -0.13
CA PRO A 200 1.58 13.40 -1.31
C PRO A 200 1.91 11.90 -1.42
N LEU A 201 1.99 11.19 -0.31
CA LEU A 201 2.19 9.73 -0.30
C LEU A 201 0.93 8.98 -0.76
N GLU A 202 -0.26 9.43 -0.36
CA GLU A 202 -1.52 8.88 -0.84
C GLU A 202 -1.72 9.15 -2.35
N ALA A 203 -1.38 10.35 -2.82
CA ALA A 203 -1.39 10.68 -4.24
C ALA A 203 -0.39 9.82 -5.05
N ALA A 204 0.81 9.59 -4.52
CA ALA A 204 1.78 8.68 -5.14
C ALA A 204 1.26 7.23 -5.20
N SER A 205 0.54 6.78 -4.16
CA SER A 205 -0.12 5.47 -4.16
C SER A 205 -1.18 5.37 -5.26
N LEU A 206 -2.05 6.38 -5.39
CA LEU A 206 -3.08 6.43 -6.42
C LEU A 206 -2.46 6.37 -7.83
N ASN A 207 -1.40 7.15 -8.05
CA ASN A 207 -0.69 7.14 -9.33
C ASN A 207 -0.13 5.74 -9.64
N ALA A 208 0.58 5.12 -8.70
CA ALA A 208 1.20 3.81 -8.91
C ALA A 208 0.17 2.70 -9.18
N TYR A 209 -0.96 2.69 -8.47
CA TYR A 209 -2.04 1.74 -8.76
C TYR A 209 -2.75 2.05 -10.09
N GLY A 210 -2.88 3.32 -10.46
CA GLY A 210 -3.34 3.73 -11.79
C GLY A 210 -2.44 3.19 -12.89
N VAL A 211 -1.11 3.34 -12.74
CA VAL A 211 -0.11 2.77 -13.66
C VAL A 211 -0.23 1.24 -13.73
N CYS A 212 -0.44 0.56 -12.60
CA CYS A 212 -0.66 -0.88 -12.55
C CYS A 212 -1.85 -1.32 -13.42
N LEU A 213 -2.98 -0.61 -13.34
CA LEU A 213 -4.16 -0.89 -14.18
C LEU A 213 -3.91 -0.55 -15.65
N THR A 214 -3.35 0.63 -15.94
CA THR A 214 -3.00 1.03 -17.31
C THR A 214 -2.09 0.00 -17.97
N LYS A 215 -1.05 -0.46 -17.27
CA LYS A 215 -0.14 -1.50 -17.77
C LYS A 215 -0.85 -2.84 -17.99
N SER A 216 -1.74 -3.23 -17.08
CA SER A 216 -2.54 -4.45 -17.25
C SER A 216 -3.39 -4.41 -18.52
N THR A 217 -4.00 -3.26 -18.81
CA THR A 217 -4.80 -3.04 -20.02
C THR A 217 -3.93 -2.98 -21.28
N GLU A 218 -2.86 -2.18 -21.29
CA GLU A 218 -1.94 -2.03 -22.42
C GLU A 218 -1.33 -3.37 -22.87
N LEU A 219 -1.01 -4.23 -21.89
CA LEU A 219 -0.36 -5.51 -22.11
C LEU A 219 -1.35 -6.67 -22.27
N GLY A 220 -2.65 -6.42 -22.10
CA GLY A 220 -3.69 -7.46 -22.09
C GLY A 220 -3.50 -8.51 -21.00
N TRP A 221 -2.84 -8.16 -19.89
CA TRP A 221 -2.46 -9.09 -18.82
C TRP A 221 -3.21 -8.76 -17.54
N PHE A 222 -4.21 -9.58 -17.21
CA PHE A 222 -5.00 -9.44 -15.99
C PHE A 222 -4.65 -10.54 -15.00
N SER A 223 -4.31 -10.15 -13.77
CA SER A 223 -3.84 -11.08 -12.73
C SER A 223 -4.37 -10.68 -11.36
N GLU A 224 -4.06 -11.45 -10.33
CA GLU A 224 -4.39 -11.07 -8.95
C GLU A 224 -3.78 -9.72 -8.53
N TRP A 225 -2.68 -9.30 -9.17
CA TRP A 225 -2.09 -7.97 -8.96
C TRP A 225 -2.94 -6.85 -9.56
N SER A 226 -3.46 -7.03 -10.77
CA SER A 226 -4.32 -6.00 -11.40
C SER A 226 -5.64 -5.87 -10.64
N LYS A 227 -6.24 -7.00 -10.22
CA LYS A 227 -7.42 -6.99 -9.34
C LYS A 227 -7.15 -6.32 -8.00
N MET A 228 -5.96 -6.53 -7.44
CA MET A 228 -5.54 -5.84 -6.22
C MET A 228 -5.46 -4.33 -6.46
N CYS A 229 -4.79 -3.88 -7.52
CA CYS A 229 -4.69 -2.45 -7.84
C CYS A 229 -6.05 -1.78 -7.99
N GLU A 230 -7.01 -2.42 -8.68
CA GLU A 230 -8.39 -1.92 -8.79
C GLU A 230 -9.07 -1.79 -7.41
N ARG A 231 -8.95 -2.84 -6.59
CA ARG A 231 -9.51 -2.83 -5.24
C ARG A 231 -8.90 -1.75 -4.37
N GLU A 232 -7.58 -1.57 -4.40
CA GLU A 232 -6.92 -0.53 -3.60
C GLU A 232 -7.28 0.88 -4.08
N LEU A 233 -7.41 1.11 -5.39
CA LEU A 233 -7.91 2.39 -5.93
C LEU A 233 -9.32 2.71 -5.43
N GLY A 234 -10.24 1.74 -5.52
CA GLY A 234 -11.59 1.92 -5.01
C GLY A 234 -11.67 2.05 -3.48
N GLN A 235 -10.64 1.66 -2.74
CA GLN A 235 -10.55 1.91 -1.30
C GLN A 235 -10.06 3.32 -0.98
N ILE A 236 -9.09 3.85 -1.74
CA ILE A 236 -8.52 5.17 -1.49
C ILE A 236 -9.46 6.27 -2.00
N LYS A 237 -10.00 6.10 -3.22
CA LYS A 237 -10.92 7.04 -3.86
C LYS A 237 -12.11 6.33 -4.51
N PRO A 238 -13.11 5.92 -3.71
CA PRO A 238 -14.29 5.20 -4.20
C PRO A 238 -15.12 6.02 -5.20
N GLU A 239 -15.13 7.34 -5.08
CA GLU A 239 -15.85 8.25 -5.99
C GLU A 239 -15.26 8.30 -7.40
N GLU A 240 -13.94 8.16 -7.53
CA GLU A 240 -13.25 8.13 -8.83
C GLU A 240 -13.13 6.69 -9.38
N PHE A 241 -13.04 5.71 -8.48
CA PHE A 241 -12.84 4.29 -8.82
C PHE A 241 -13.90 3.40 -8.13
N PRO A 242 -15.18 3.49 -8.52
CA PRO A 242 -16.20 2.61 -7.98
C PRO A 242 -15.83 1.16 -8.30
N SER A 243 -15.68 0.33 -7.28
CA SER A 243 -15.27 -1.06 -7.50
C SER A 243 -16.30 -1.78 -8.35
N ALA A 244 -15.86 -2.67 -9.25
CA ALA A 244 -16.77 -3.39 -10.14
C ALA A 244 -17.89 -4.15 -9.40
N SER A 245 -17.67 -4.56 -8.14
CA SER A 245 -18.67 -5.19 -7.27
C SER A 245 -19.74 -4.22 -6.71
N GLU A 246 -19.46 -2.92 -6.68
CA GLU A 246 -20.46 -1.89 -6.34
C GLU A 246 -21.27 -1.48 -7.58
N LEU A 247 -20.66 -1.55 -8.77
CA LEU A 247 -21.32 -1.26 -10.05
C LEU A 247 -22.12 -2.44 -10.61
N ARG A 248 -21.72 -3.68 -10.29
CA ARG A 248 -22.36 -4.91 -10.75
C ARG A 248 -22.69 -5.75 -9.53
N GLY A 249 -23.97 -6.09 -9.36
CA GLY A 249 -24.38 -7.04 -8.34
C GLY A 249 -23.65 -8.38 -8.51
N ASP A 250 -23.45 -9.09 -7.39
CA ASP A 250 -22.83 -10.42 -7.42
C ASP A 250 -23.53 -11.30 -8.46
N PRO A 251 -22.78 -12.02 -9.32
CA PRO A 251 -23.38 -12.88 -10.33
C PRO A 251 -24.21 -13.96 -9.64
N THR A 252 -25.53 -13.83 -9.70
CA THR A 252 -26.49 -14.76 -9.09
C THR A 252 -26.65 -16.06 -9.90
N LEU A 253 -25.79 -16.29 -10.91
CA LEU A 253 -25.93 -17.33 -11.94
C LEU A 253 -27.25 -17.25 -12.73
N VAL A 254 -27.99 -16.14 -12.61
CA VAL A 254 -29.20 -15.86 -13.39
C VAL A 254 -28.80 -14.93 -14.53
N ALA A 255 -29.04 -15.36 -15.77
CA ALA A 255 -28.86 -14.49 -16.92
C ALA A 255 -29.74 -13.23 -16.77
N PRO A 256 -29.25 -12.03 -17.11
CA PRO A 256 -30.10 -10.85 -17.13
C PRO A 256 -31.29 -11.13 -18.06
N VAL A 257 -32.50 -10.79 -17.63
CA VAL A 257 -33.69 -10.86 -18.48
C VAL A 257 -33.51 -9.81 -19.58
N ILE A 258 -32.86 -10.20 -20.67
CA ILE A 258 -32.94 -9.46 -21.92
C ILE A 258 -34.40 -9.57 -22.36
N ALA A 259 -35.05 -8.42 -22.56
CA ALA A 259 -36.37 -8.37 -23.15
C ALA A 259 -36.31 -9.15 -24.47
N VAL A 260 -36.94 -10.33 -24.50
CA VAL A 260 -37.07 -11.11 -25.72
C VAL A 260 -38.04 -10.32 -26.58
N GLU A 261 -37.55 -9.68 -27.64
CA GLU A 261 -38.44 -9.18 -28.69
C GLU A 261 -39.28 -10.37 -29.17
N PRO A 262 -40.62 -10.26 -29.21
CA PRO A 262 -41.44 -11.35 -29.70
C PRO A 262 -41.06 -11.63 -31.16
N PRO A 263 -40.97 -12.90 -31.57
CA PRO A 263 -40.64 -13.24 -32.95
C PRO A 263 -41.64 -12.56 -33.89
N VAL A 264 -41.12 -11.88 -34.91
CA VAL A 264 -41.92 -11.31 -35.99
C VAL A 264 -42.69 -12.45 -36.66
N ASN A 265 -43.95 -12.62 -36.27
CA ASN A 265 -44.86 -13.55 -36.90
C ASN A 265 -45.52 -12.83 -38.08
N LYS A 266 -44.99 -13.15 -39.27
CA LYS A 266 -45.46 -12.83 -40.63
C LYS A 266 -45.09 -11.45 -41.18
N LEU A 267 -44.36 -11.52 -42.30
CA LEU A 267 -44.38 -10.52 -43.35
C LEU A 267 -45.64 -10.80 -44.19
N ASP A 268 -46.63 -9.90 -44.13
CA ASP A 268 -47.67 -9.80 -45.16
C ASP A 268 -47.24 -8.73 -46.19
#